data_AF-A0A2M7CCG9-F1
#
_entry.id   AF-A0A2M7CCG9-F1
#
_cell.length_a   1.000
_cell.length_b   1.000
_cell.length_c   1.000
_cell.angle_alpha   90.00
_cell.angle_beta   90.00
_cell.angle_gamma   90.00
#
_symmetry.space_group_name_H-M   'P 1'
#
loop_
_entity.id
_entity.type
_entity.pdbx_description
1 polymer ?
#
loop_
_entity_poly.entity_id
_entity_poly.type
_entity_poly.pdbx_seq_one_letter_code
_entity_poly.pdbx_strand_id
1 'polypeptide(L)'
;AKLGGKRCEGIEALHPPVITSYSADRYLLATGRFIGGGLKADTEKVFEPIFKLPVHQPRSREDWFEKNLFTGAPHPIHQAGILTDPSLQPVDERGDLILENIWVAGSILAHHHCFDEKSREGIEIATGYAAARYGLGTLK
;
A
#
# COMPACT_ATOMS: atom_id res chain seq x y z
N ALA A 1 -7.21 -11.98 0.41
CA ALA A 1 -6.45 -12.73 -0.61
C ALA A 1 -6.23 -14.16 -0.14
N LYS A 2 -6.13 -15.12 -1.06
CA LYS A 2 -5.65 -16.48 -0.78
C LYS A 2 -4.13 -16.52 -1.02
N LEU A 3 -3.37 -16.79 0.04
CA LEU A 3 -1.90 -16.81 0.00
C LEU A 3 -1.40 -18.25 0.15
N GLY A 4 -0.39 -18.61 -0.64
CA GLY A 4 0.36 -19.87 -0.58
C GLY A 4 1.86 -19.57 -0.47
N GLY A 5 2.42 -19.73 0.74
CA GLY A 5 3.80 -19.31 1.01
C GLY A 5 4.00 -17.81 0.77
N LYS A 6 5.00 -17.43 -0.04
CA LYS A 6 5.30 -16.04 -0.43
C LYS A 6 4.54 -15.58 -1.69
N ARG A 7 3.44 -16.23 -2.06
CA ARG A 7 2.69 -15.91 -3.29
C ARG A 7 1.20 -15.77 -3.02
N CYS A 8 0.55 -14.90 -3.78
CA CYS A 8 -0.90 -14.87 -3.89
C CYS A 8 -1.38 -15.84 -4.97
N GLU A 9 -2.33 -16.70 -4.61
CA GLU A 9 -2.98 -17.66 -5.52
C GLU A 9 -4.30 -17.13 -6.09
N GLY A 10 -4.94 -16.20 -5.38
CA GLY A 10 -6.25 -15.69 -5.77
C GLY A 10 -6.74 -14.52 -4.92
N ILE A 11 -7.59 -13.70 -5.52
CA ILE A 11 -8.34 -12.63 -4.85
C ILE A 11 -9.82 -12.96 -4.91
N GLU A 12 -10.47 -12.93 -3.74
CA GLU A 12 -11.92 -13.05 -3.63
C GLU A 12 -12.52 -11.66 -3.55
N ALA A 13 -13.46 -11.37 -4.46
CA ALA A 13 -14.23 -10.15 -4.48
C ALA A 13 -15.66 -10.45 -4.03
N LEU A 14 -16.04 -9.83 -2.91
CA LEU A 14 -17.38 -9.98 -2.33
C LEU A 14 -18.35 -9.00 -2.98
N HIS A 15 -19.36 -9.53 -3.66
CA HIS A 15 -20.48 -8.80 -4.25
C HIS A 15 -21.78 -9.42 -3.73
N PRO A 16 -22.20 -9.13 -2.49
CA PRO A 16 -23.26 -9.90 -1.84
C PRO A 16 -24.52 -10.04 -2.72
N PRO A 17 -25.06 -11.27 -2.90
CA PRO A 17 -24.70 -12.52 -2.23
C PRO A 17 -23.60 -13.36 -2.91
N VAL A 18 -23.00 -12.86 -4.00
CA VAL A 18 -22.03 -13.59 -4.83
C VAL A 18 -20.60 -13.34 -4.33
N ILE A 19 -19.77 -14.39 -4.35
CA ILE A 19 -18.33 -14.29 -4.20
C ILE A 19 -17.70 -14.73 -5.51
N THR A 20 -16.85 -13.88 -6.09
CA THR A 20 -16.11 -14.18 -7.31
C THR A 20 -14.62 -14.28 -6.99
N SER A 21 -13.95 -15.30 -7.52
CA SER A 21 -12.51 -15.49 -7.33
C SER A 21 -11.76 -15.19 -8.63
N TYR A 22 -10.64 -14.47 -8.50
CA TYR A 22 -9.77 -14.09 -9.60
C TYR A 22 -8.35 -14.61 -9.33
N SER A 23 -7.81 -15.41 -10.25
CA SER A 23 -6.43 -15.88 -10.23
C SER A 23 -5.59 -15.18 -11.30
N ALA A 24 -4.33 -14.92 -10.98
CA ALA A 24 -3.35 -14.34 -11.88
C ALA A 24 -1.93 -14.71 -11.44
N ASP A 25 -0.97 -14.69 -12.37
CA ASP A 25 0.44 -14.92 -12.04
C ASP A 25 1.08 -13.75 -11.29
N ARG A 26 0.53 -12.55 -11.48
CA ARG A 26 1.03 -11.26 -10.99
C ARG A 26 -0.15 -10.40 -10.54
N TYR A 27 0.01 -9.69 -9.43
CA TYR A 27 -0.98 -8.75 -8.92
C TYR A 27 -0.36 -7.40 -8.62
N LEU A 28 -1.17 -6.35 -8.70
CA LEU A 28 -0.77 -4.98 -8.40
C LEU A 28 -1.73 -4.39 -7.36
N LEU A 29 -1.20 -4.05 -6.19
CA LEU A 29 -1.92 -3.38 -5.11
C LEU A 29 -1.86 -1.87 -5.34
N ALA A 30 -2.93 -1.33 -5.92
CA ALA A 30 -3.12 0.11 -6.14
C ALA A 30 -4.48 0.58 -5.62
N THR A 31 -4.86 0.13 -4.43
CA THR A 31 -6.16 0.41 -3.80
C THR A 31 -6.24 1.77 -3.11
N GLY A 32 -5.18 2.59 -3.25
CA GLY A 32 -5.05 3.87 -2.59
C GLY A 32 -5.00 3.73 -1.06
N ARG A 33 -5.36 4.82 -0.37
CA ARG A 33 -5.27 4.89 1.10
C ARG A 33 -6.66 4.81 1.74
N PHE A 34 -6.92 5.67 2.72
CA PHE A 34 -8.11 5.64 3.57
C PHE A 34 -9.43 5.82 2.82
N ILE A 35 -9.53 6.82 1.92
CA ILE A 35 -10.79 7.12 1.20
C ILE A 35 -11.19 5.98 0.27
N GLY A 36 -10.21 5.37 -0.41
CA GLY A 36 -10.43 4.21 -1.29
C GLY A 36 -10.57 2.88 -0.53
N GLY A 37 -10.35 2.87 0.78
CA GLY A 37 -10.38 1.67 1.61
C GLY A 37 -9.18 0.73 1.44
N GLY A 38 -8.14 1.15 0.71
CA GLY A 38 -6.88 0.41 0.58
C GLY A 38 -6.06 0.39 1.86
N LEU A 39 -6.18 1.43 2.69
CA LEU A 39 -5.77 1.40 4.09
C LEU A 39 -7.00 1.60 4.98
N LYS A 40 -7.07 0.84 6.07
CA LYS A 40 -8.09 1.00 7.10
C LYS A 40 -7.42 1.25 8.44
N ALA A 41 -8.12 1.92 9.33
CA ALA A 41 -7.62 2.21 10.67
C ALA A 41 -8.66 1.79 11.70
N ASP A 42 -8.23 1.12 12.76
CA ASP A 42 -9.03 0.84 13.94
C ASP A 42 -8.55 1.70 15.13
N THR A 43 -8.88 1.31 16.36
CA THR A 43 -8.47 2.03 17.58
C THR A 43 -6.97 1.89 17.85
N GLU A 44 -6.33 0.84 17.34
CA GLU A 44 -4.95 0.49 17.64
C GLU A 44 -3.99 0.90 16.51
N LYS A 45 -4.38 0.67 15.25
CA LYS A 45 -3.45 0.77 14.11
C LYS A 45 -4.14 0.98 12.76
N VAL A 46 -3.31 1.36 11.79
CA VAL A 46 -3.57 1.28 10.36
C VAL A 46 -3.18 -0.11 9.84
N PHE A 47 -3.97 -0.66 8.94
CA PHE A 47 -3.73 -1.95 8.29
C PHE A 47 -4.21 -1.97 6.84
N GLU A 48 -3.56 -2.82 6.03
CA GLU A 48 -3.94 -3.10 4.65
C GLU A 48 -4.88 -4.34 4.63
N PRO A 49 -6.11 -4.25 4.10
CA PRO A 49 -7.13 -5.27 4.33
C PRO A 49 -7.08 -6.48 3.38
N ILE A 50 -6.39 -6.40 2.23
CA ILE A 50 -6.45 -7.43 1.18
C ILE A 50 -5.41 -8.52 1.39
N PHE A 51 -4.15 -8.10 1.55
CA PHE A 51 -2.97 -8.96 1.71
C PHE A 51 -2.44 -8.97 3.15
N LYS A 52 -2.89 -8.04 3.99
CA LYS A 52 -2.43 -7.88 5.38
C LYS A 52 -0.93 -7.57 5.44
N LEU A 53 -0.45 -6.80 4.48
CA LEU A 53 0.93 -6.31 4.47
C LEU A 53 1.18 -5.38 5.67
N PRO A 54 2.39 -5.40 6.24
CA PRO A 54 2.76 -4.46 7.29
C PRO A 54 2.69 -3.03 6.74
N VAL A 55 2.02 -2.17 7.50
CA VAL A 55 1.90 -0.75 7.19
C VAL A 55 2.90 0.00 8.04
N HIS A 56 3.86 0.68 7.41
CA HIS A 56 4.68 1.68 8.07
C HIS A 56 3.75 2.78 8.59
N GLN A 57 3.83 3.07 9.88
CA GLN A 57 2.95 4.02 10.56
C GLN A 57 3.60 4.52 11.86
N PRO A 58 3.11 5.64 12.43
CA PRO A 58 3.54 6.07 13.76
C PRO A 58 3.28 4.99 14.82
N ARG A 59 4.08 5.01 15.91
CA ARG A 59 4.10 3.93 16.91
C ARG A 59 2.78 3.77 17.65
N SER A 60 2.04 4.86 17.84
CA SER A 60 0.73 4.84 18.47
C SER A 60 -0.22 5.83 17.80
N ARG A 61 -1.51 5.70 18.13
CA ARG A 61 -2.58 6.55 17.60
C ARG A 61 -2.41 8.02 18.00
N GLU A 62 -1.87 8.27 19.18
CA GLU A 62 -1.61 9.62 19.71
C GLU A 62 -0.58 10.38 18.87
N ASP A 63 0.29 9.65 18.16
CA ASP A 63 1.34 10.18 17.29
C ASP A 63 0.87 10.38 15.84
N TRP A 64 -0.39 10.07 15.51
CA TRP A 64 -0.88 10.19 14.13
C TRP A 64 -0.99 11.64 13.65
N PHE A 65 -1.36 12.54 14.55
CA PHE A 65 -1.66 13.93 14.23
C PHE A 65 -0.87 14.84 15.15
N GLU A 66 -0.35 15.91 14.55
CA GLU A 66 0.23 17.01 15.30
C GLU A 66 -0.82 17.66 16.18
N LYS A 67 -0.45 17.99 17.42
CA LYS A 67 -1.37 18.59 18.40
C LYS A 67 -1.89 19.96 17.97
N ASN A 68 -1.12 20.65 17.13
CA ASN A 68 -1.47 21.98 16.65
C ASN A 68 -1.58 21.99 15.13
N LEU A 69 -2.83 22.07 14.66
CA LEU A 69 -3.22 22.08 13.25
C LEU A 69 -2.63 23.26 12.46
N PHE A 70 -2.24 24.35 13.12
CA PHE A 70 -1.81 25.60 12.47
C PHE A 70 -0.29 25.78 12.41
N THR A 71 0.47 24.76 12.80
CA THR A 71 1.95 24.82 12.78
C THR A 71 2.54 24.66 11.39
N GLY A 72 1.75 24.21 10.41
CA GLY A 72 2.23 23.85 9.07
C GLY A 72 3.08 22.57 9.05
N ALA A 73 3.26 21.90 10.20
CA ALA A 73 3.94 20.62 10.27
C ALA A 73 3.02 19.51 9.69
N PRO A 74 3.57 18.60 8.87
CA PRO A 74 2.80 17.51 8.30
C PRO A 74 2.39 16.52 9.40
N HIS A 75 1.17 16.00 9.33
CA HIS A 75 0.74 14.94 10.24
C HIS A 75 1.45 13.62 9.91
N PRO A 76 2.10 12.95 10.89
CA PRO A 76 2.86 11.72 10.65
C PRO A 76 2.07 10.61 9.95
N ILE A 77 0.75 10.54 10.19
CA ILE A 77 -0.14 9.59 9.51
C ILE A 77 -0.13 9.73 7.97
N HIS A 78 0.21 10.91 7.44
CA HIS A 78 0.32 11.14 6.00
C HIS A 78 1.49 10.38 5.36
N GLN A 79 2.46 9.91 6.14
CA GLN A 79 3.54 9.06 5.62
C GLN A 79 3.20 7.56 5.70
N ALA A 80 2.07 7.19 6.30
CA ALA A 80 1.73 5.79 6.52
C ALA A 80 1.41 5.04 5.23
N GLY A 81 1.99 3.87 5.04
CA GLY A 81 1.80 3.11 3.80
C GLY A 81 2.62 1.83 3.77
N ILE A 82 2.68 1.20 2.61
CA ILE A 82 3.45 -0.02 2.41
C ILE A 82 4.89 0.32 2.04
N LEU A 83 5.83 -0.30 2.73
CA LEU A 83 7.25 -0.25 2.36
C LEU A 83 7.49 -1.16 1.16
N THR A 84 8.30 -0.68 0.22
CA THR A 84 8.71 -1.46 -0.94
C THR A 84 10.20 -1.39 -1.18
N ASP A 85 10.70 -2.39 -1.90
CA ASP A 85 12.01 -2.31 -2.54
C ASP A 85 12.00 -1.33 -3.74
N PRO A 86 13.15 -1.09 -4.40
CA PRO A 86 13.21 -0.24 -5.61
C PRO A 86 12.39 -0.76 -6.81
N SER A 87 12.03 -2.05 -6.79
CA SER A 87 11.19 -2.71 -7.80
C SER A 87 9.71 -2.62 -7.48
N LEU A 88 9.32 -1.88 -6.42
CA LEU A 88 7.95 -1.73 -5.93
C LEU A 88 7.31 -3.04 -5.41
N GLN A 89 8.11 -3.99 -4.93
CA GLN A 89 7.63 -5.18 -4.24
C GLN A 89 7.56 -4.95 -2.73
N PRO A 90 6.55 -5.50 -2.02
CA PRO A 90 6.37 -5.23 -0.60
C PRO A 90 7.44 -5.89 0.26
N VAL A 91 8.04 -5.12 1.15
CA VAL A 91 9.08 -5.56 2.10
C VAL A 91 8.66 -5.36 3.54
N ASP A 92 9.26 -6.12 4.44
CA ASP A 92 9.10 -5.89 5.88
C ASP A 92 10.02 -4.76 6.38
N GLU A 93 10.02 -4.52 7.70
CA GLU A 93 10.84 -3.48 8.34
C GLU A 93 12.36 -3.71 8.19
N ARG A 94 12.78 -4.94 7.84
CA ARG A 94 14.18 -5.30 7.59
C ARG A 94 14.57 -5.17 6.13
N GLY A 95 13.58 -4.93 5.25
CA GLY A 95 13.76 -4.91 3.80
C GLY A 95 13.62 -6.28 3.15
N ASP A 96 13.15 -7.31 3.88
CA ASP A 96 12.97 -8.65 3.33
C ASP A 96 11.66 -8.74 2.53
N LEU A 97 11.74 -9.33 1.33
CA LEU A 97 10.58 -9.52 0.45
C LEU A 97 9.49 -10.40 1.10
N ILE A 98 8.27 -9.87 1.15
CA ILE A 98 7.11 -10.54 1.76
C ILE A 98 6.37 -11.40 0.73
N LEU A 99 6.02 -10.83 -0.43
CA LEU A 99 5.26 -11.50 -1.49
C LEU A 99 5.92 -11.30 -2.85
N GLU A 100 6.23 -12.41 -3.54
CA GLU A 100 7.03 -12.45 -4.76
C GLU A 100 6.27 -12.03 -6.02
N ASN A 101 4.94 -12.15 -6.01
CA ASN A 101 4.09 -11.88 -7.15
C ASN A 101 3.16 -10.68 -6.97
N ILE A 102 3.50 -9.79 -6.03
CA ILE A 102 2.76 -8.56 -5.74
C ILE A 102 3.68 -7.36 -5.99
N TRP A 103 3.14 -6.35 -6.68
CA TRP A 103 3.71 -5.01 -6.75
C TRP A 103 2.76 -4.03 -6.09
N VAL A 104 3.29 -2.93 -5.57
CA VAL A 104 2.52 -1.91 -4.87
C VAL A 104 2.71 -0.58 -5.59
N ALA A 105 1.62 0.15 -5.82
CA ALA A 105 1.68 1.40 -6.56
C ALA A 105 0.69 2.43 -6.04
N GLY A 106 1.01 3.68 -6.33
CA GLY A 106 0.21 4.85 -6.04
C GLY A 106 0.29 5.29 -4.59
N SER A 107 -0.75 6.00 -4.16
CA SER A 107 -0.75 6.69 -2.87
C SER A 107 -0.63 5.76 -1.66
N ILE A 108 -0.81 4.44 -1.81
CA ILE A 108 -0.64 3.46 -0.73
C ILE A 108 0.83 3.26 -0.30
N LEU A 109 1.80 3.69 -1.11
CA LEU A 109 3.22 3.65 -0.77
C LEU A 109 3.49 4.52 0.47
N ALA A 110 4.48 4.12 1.29
CA ALA A 110 4.91 4.88 2.45
C ALA A 110 5.77 6.11 2.08
N HIS A 111 5.99 6.99 3.06
CA HIS A 111 7.00 8.08 3.07
C HIS A 111 6.85 9.23 2.08
N HIS A 112 5.86 9.24 1.20
CA HIS A 112 5.59 10.43 0.38
C HIS A 112 4.80 11.49 1.15
N HIS A 113 4.99 12.75 0.76
CA HIS A 113 4.31 13.92 1.31
C HIS A 113 3.34 14.51 0.29
N CYS A 114 2.55 13.67 -0.38
CA CYS A 114 1.81 14.07 -1.57
C CYS A 114 0.81 15.23 -1.37
N PHE A 115 0.35 15.45 -0.14
CA PHE A 115 -0.54 16.57 0.20
C PHE A 115 0.22 17.90 0.24
N ASP A 116 1.44 17.90 0.79
CA ASP A 116 2.29 19.08 0.92
C ASP A 116 2.95 19.40 -0.42
N GLU A 117 3.47 18.38 -1.10
CA GLU A 117 4.14 18.46 -2.39
C GLU A 117 3.18 18.68 -3.57
N LYS A 118 1.88 18.41 -3.36
CA LYS A 118 0.85 18.38 -4.43
C LYS A 118 1.21 17.41 -5.56
N SER A 119 1.89 16.32 -5.23
CA SER A 119 2.50 15.36 -6.16
C SER A 119 1.68 14.08 -6.38
N ARG A 120 0.50 13.97 -5.74
CA ARG A 120 -0.30 12.73 -5.67
C ARG A 120 -0.48 12.01 -7.01
N GLU A 121 -1.06 12.71 -8.00
CA GLU A 121 -1.34 12.11 -9.31
C GLU A 121 -0.06 11.69 -10.04
N GLY A 122 1.02 12.47 -9.87
CA GLY A 122 2.34 12.13 -10.39
C GLY A 122 2.87 10.82 -9.80
N ILE A 123 2.73 10.64 -8.49
CA ILE A 123 3.07 9.39 -7.80
C ILE A 123 2.21 8.24 -8.34
N GLU A 124 0.90 8.42 -8.42
CA GLU A 124 -0.04 7.39 -8.88
C GLU A 124 0.26 6.92 -10.31
N ILE A 125 0.48 7.84 -11.24
CA ILE A 125 0.81 7.51 -12.64
C ILE A 125 2.20 6.90 -12.75
N ALA A 126 3.22 7.52 -12.16
CA ALA A 126 4.61 7.08 -12.33
C ALA A 126 4.85 5.69 -11.73
N THR A 127 4.35 5.46 -10.51
CA THR A 127 4.53 4.18 -9.82
C THR A 127 3.64 3.10 -10.40
N GLY A 128 2.42 3.42 -10.86
CA GLY A 128 1.56 2.47 -11.56
C GLY A 128 2.22 1.93 -12.83
N TYR A 129 2.80 2.82 -13.64
CA TYR A 129 3.55 2.44 -14.83
C TYR A 129 4.81 1.61 -14.49
N ALA A 130 5.61 2.05 -13.52
CA ALA A 130 6.83 1.35 -13.11
C ALA A 130 6.53 -0.04 -12.55
N ALA A 131 5.57 -0.16 -11.63
CA ALA A 131 5.16 -1.42 -11.02
C ALA A 131 4.65 -2.43 -12.06
N ALA A 132 3.83 -1.97 -13.02
CA ALA A 132 3.39 -2.83 -14.12
C ALA A 132 4.58 -3.34 -14.94
N ARG A 133 5.55 -2.47 -15.25
CA ARG A 133 6.73 -2.85 -16.01
C ARG A 133 7.67 -3.80 -15.27
N TYR A 134 7.88 -3.60 -13.97
CA TYR A 134 8.61 -4.55 -13.11
C TYR A 134 7.88 -5.89 -13.01
N GLY A 135 6.56 -5.87 -12.81
CA GLY A 135 5.71 -7.06 -12.78
C GLY A 135 5.75 -7.87 -14.07
N LEU A 136 5.89 -7.22 -15.22
CA LEU A 136 6.06 -7.84 -16.53
C LEU A 136 7.53 -8.17 -16.89
N GLY A 137 8.51 -7.81 -16.06
CA GLY A 137 9.94 -8.04 -16.33
C GLY A 137 10.52 -7.17 -17.45
N THR A 138 9.89 -6.03 -17.75
CA THR A 138 10.30 -5.09 -18.80
C THR A 138 11.10 -3.88 -18.29
N LEU A 139 11.22 -3.76 -16.97
CA LEU A 139 12.21 -2.94 -16.27
C LEU A 139 13.11 -3.89 -15.48
N LYS A 140 14.40 -3.55 -15.38
CA LYS A 140 15.39 -4.24 -14.57
C LYS A 140 15.82 -3.36 -13.43
#